data_AF-A0A4R0FWB2-F1
#
_entry.id   AF-A0A4R0FWB2-F1
#
_cell.length_a   1.000
_cell.length_b   1.000
_cell.length_c   1.000
_cell.angle_alpha   90.00
_cell.angle_beta   90.00
_cell.angle_gamma   90.00
#
_symmetry.space_group_name_H-M   'P 1'
#
loop_
_entity.id
_entity.type
_entity.pdbx_description
1 polymer ?
#
loop_
_entity_poly.entity_id
_entity_poly.type
_entity_poly.pdbx_seq_one_letter_code
_entity_poly.pdbx_strand_id
1 'polypeptide(L)'
;MIKIHDKCPFCGLHLINEDRCQSCHAFQIKGYVSREARKRVNFVSISISVLVVLFGALIVFMVSKSIGAYISVITCSLAVYFIMKKILIIKEEKKGKVVWKRAIITW
;
A
#
# COMPACT_ATOMS: atom_id res chain seq x y z
N MET A 1 29.52 17.37 -11.08
CA MET A 1 29.21 16.08 -10.43
C MET A 1 28.11 15.43 -11.25
N ILE A 2 28.45 14.55 -12.20
CA ILE A 2 27.49 13.92 -13.12
C ILE A 2 26.76 12.83 -12.34
N LYS A 3 25.48 13.04 -12.04
CA LYS A 3 24.65 12.03 -11.37
C LYS A 3 24.36 10.92 -12.39
N ILE A 4 24.55 9.67 -11.99
CA ILE A 4 24.29 8.45 -12.78
C ILE A 4 22.79 8.32 -13.21
N HIS A 5 21.95 9.28 -12.84
CA HIS A 5 20.50 9.32 -13.09
C HIS A 5 20.08 10.05 -14.36
N ASP A 6 21.00 10.56 -15.17
CA ASP A 6 20.62 11.37 -16.33
C ASP A 6 20.22 10.53 -17.55
N LYS A 7 20.20 9.19 -17.49
CA LYS A 7 19.86 8.32 -18.64
C LYS A 7 18.61 7.49 -18.39
N CYS A 8 17.75 7.39 -19.39
CA CYS A 8 16.54 6.58 -19.33
C CYS A 8 16.88 5.08 -19.29
N PRO A 9 16.32 4.28 -18.35
CA PRO A 9 16.65 2.86 -18.23
C PRO A 9 16.15 1.99 -19.39
N PHE A 10 15.27 2.51 -20.26
CA PHE A 10 14.73 1.75 -21.39
C PHE A 10 15.40 2.06 -22.73
N CYS A 11 15.93 3.27 -22.93
CA CYS A 11 16.52 3.68 -24.21
C CYS A 11 17.93 4.26 -24.08
N GLY A 12 18.46 4.44 -22.87
CA GLY A 12 19.82 4.94 -22.63
C GLY A 12 20.04 6.42 -22.95
N LEU A 13 19.04 7.12 -23.52
CA LEU A 13 19.11 8.54 -23.84
C LEU A 13 19.09 9.41 -22.58
N HIS A 14 19.73 10.57 -22.68
CA HIS A 14 19.73 11.55 -21.62
C HIS A 14 18.32 12.13 -21.36
N LEU A 15 17.94 12.21 -20.09
CA LEU A 15 16.67 12.73 -19.63
C LEU A 15 16.72 14.27 -19.67
N ILE A 16 15.87 14.86 -20.51
CA ILE A 16 15.65 16.32 -20.56
C ILE A 16 14.72 16.75 -19.40
N ASN A 17 13.87 15.83 -18.92
CA ASN A 17 12.98 16.01 -17.77
C ASN A 17 13.09 14.79 -16.85
N GLU A 18 13.27 15.01 -15.54
CA GLU A 18 13.51 13.96 -14.54
C GLU A 18 12.34 12.95 -14.44
N ASP A 19 11.12 13.39 -14.77
CA ASP A 19 9.91 12.62 -14.55
C ASP A 19 9.46 11.80 -15.78
N ARG A 20 9.96 12.12 -16.98
CA ARG A 20 9.56 11.49 -18.24
C ARG A 20 10.66 11.51 -19.30
N CYS A 21 10.87 10.37 -19.95
CA CYS A 21 11.70 10.25 -21.15
C CYS A 21 10.91 10.68 -22.40
N GLN A 22 11.48 11.61 -23.18
CA GLN A 22 10.84 12.15 -24.38
C GLN A 22 10.90 11.22 -25.59
N SER A 23 11.94 10.37 -25.68
CA SER A 23 12.13 9.46 -26.80
C SER A 23 11.26 8.20 -26.70
N CYS A 24 11.16 7.60 -25.50
CA CYS A 24 10.44 6.34 -25.32
C CYS A 24 9.20 6.43 -24.45
N HIS A 25 8.80 7.65 -24.08
CA HIS A 25 7.64 7.96 -23.25
C HIS A 25 7.57 7.21 -21.90
N ALA A 26 8.70 6.66 -21.44
CA ALA A 26 8.79 6.08 -20.11
C ALA A 26 8.65 7.19 -19.06
N PHE A 27 7.92 6.91 -17.99
CA PHE A 27 7.68 7.86 -16.92
C PHE A 27 8.04 7.26 -15.57
N GLN A 28 8.36 8.15 -14.65
CA GLN A 28 8.76 7.83 -13.31
C GLN A 28 7.55 7.88 -12.37
N ILE A 29 7.30 6.81 -11.62
CA ILE A 29 6.26 6.76 -10.57
C ILE A 29 6.94 6.98 -9.23
N LYS A 30 6.74 8.16 -8.64
CA LYS A 30 7.16 8.48 -7.27
C LYS A 30 6.16 7.88 -6.28
N GLY A 31 6.64 7.30 -5.19
CA GLY A 31 5.79 6.66 -4.18
C GLY A 31 5.21 5.31 -4.61
N TYR A 32 5.90 4.58 -5.49
CA TYR A 32 5.40 3.30 -5.98
C TYR A 32 5.33 2.24 -4.87
N VAL A 33 4.11 1.82 -4.53
CA VAL A 33 3.88 0.68 -3.63
C VAL A 33 3.91 -0.62 -4.42
N SER A 34 4.88 -1.49 -4.11
CA SER A 34 5.02 -2.78 -4.79
C SER A 34 3.84 -3.71 -4.50
N ARG A 35 3.60 -4.68 -5.40
CA ARG A 35 2.54 -5.68 -5.23
C ARG A 35 2.75 -6.50 -3.95
N GLU A 36 3.99 -6.86 -3.65
CA GLU A 36 4.36 -7.57 -2.43
C GLU A 36 4.12 -6.73 -1.18
N ALA A 37 4.45 -5.43 -1.21
CA ALA A 37 4.16 -4.52 -0.12
C ALA A 37 2.64 -4.42 0.13
N ARG A 38 1.82 -4.29 -0.93
CA ARG A 38 0.35 -4.33 -0.79
C ARG A 38 -0.15 -5.64 -0.19
N LYS A 39 0.39 -6.79 -0.62
CA LYS A 39 0.05 -8.10 -0.05
C LYS A 39 0.41 -8.17 1.43
N ARG A 40 1.61 -7.73 1.82
CA ARG A 40 2.06 -7.70 3.21
C ARG A 40 1.18 -6.78 4.06
N VAL A 41 0.84 -5.59 3.56
CA VAL A 41 -0.05 -4.65 4.26
C VAL A 41 -1.43 -5.25 4.47
N ASN A 42 -2.03 -5.84 3.44
CA ASN A 42 -3.31 -6.53 3.58
C ASN A 42 -3.21 -7.68 4.59
N PHE A 43 -2.16 -8.50 4.52
CA PHE A 43 -1.97 -9.62 5.44
C PHE A 43 -1.90 -9.15 6.90
N VAL A 44 -1.05 -8.15 7.19
CA VAL A 44 -0.92 -7.58 8.55
C VAL A 44 -2.24 -6.98 9.02
N SER A 45 -2.92 -6.23 8.16
CA SER A 45 -4.19 -5.58 8.51
C SER A 45 -5.31 -6.61 8.79
N ILE A 46 -5.36 -7.70 8.01
CA ILE A 46 -6.29 -8.82 8.25
C ILE A 46 -5.94 -9.51 9.56
N SER A 47 -4.67 -9.86 9.78
CA SER A 47 -4.26 -10.56 11.00
C SER A 47 -4.61 -9.77 12.27
N ILE A 48 -4.35 -8.46 12.29
CA ILE A 48 -4.73 -7.60 13.42
C ILE A 48 -6.25 -7.56 13.60
N SER A 49 -7.00 -7.39 12.50
CA SER A 49 -8.46 -7.35 12.56
C SER A 49 -9.06 -8.65 13.11
N VAL A 50 -8.54 -9.80 12.66
CA VAL A 50 -8.95 -11.12 13.15
C VAL A 50 -8.66 -11.27 14.64
N LEU A 51 -7.48 -10.84 15.11
CA LEU A 51 -7.15 -10.86 16.53
C LEU A 51 -8.14 -9.99 17.33
N VAL A 52 -8.48 -8.79 16.86
CA VAL A 52 -9.46 -7.92 17.52
C VAL A 52 -10.83 -8.58 17.62
N VAL A 53 -11.30 -9.24 16.58
CA VAL A 53 -12.58 -9.98 16.61
C VAL A 53 -12.51 -11.15 17.60
N LEU A 54 -11.44 -11.94 17.56
CA LEU A 54 -11.29 -13.10 18.43
C LEU A 54 -11.27 -12.70 19.90
N PHE A 55 -10.40 -11.76 20.27
CA PHE A 55 -10.33 -11.27 21.65
C PHE A 55 -11.60 -10.55 22.07
N GLY A 56 -12.16 -9.71 21.20
CA GLY A 56 -13.41 -9.00 21.49
C GLY A 56 -14.57 -9.96 21.71
N ALA A 57 -14.72 -10.99 20.87
CA ALA A 57 -15.75 -12.01 21.02
C ALA A 57 -15.59 -12.82 22.32
N LEU A 58 -14.35 -13.18 22.69
CA LEU A 58 -14.07 -13.86 23.96
C LEU A 58 -14.46 -12.99 25.17
N ILE A 59 -14.11 -11.71 25.16
CA ILE A 59 -14.47 -10.77 26.24
C ILE A 59 -15.99 -10.64 26.33
N VAL A 60 -16.67 -10.45 25.21
CA VAL A 60 -18.14 -10.36 25.18
C VAL A 60 -18.74 -11.65 25.72
N PHE A 61 -18.27 -12.82 25.30
CA PHE A 61 -18.75 -14.10 25.81
C PHE A 61 -18.63 -14.24 27.34
N MET A 62 -17.55 -13.74 27.92
CA MET A 62 -17.30 -13.77 29.37
C MET A 62 -18.15 -12.75 30.15
N VAL A 63 -18.39 -11.56 29.59
CA VAL A 63 -19.01 -10.43 30.31
C VAL A 63 -20.51 -10.31 30.05
N SER A 64 -20.95 -10.49 28.81
CA SER A 64 -22.36 -10.37 28.44
C SER A 64 -22.66 -11.18 27.20
N LYS A 65 -23.60 -12.14 27.27
CA LYS A 65 -24.09 -12.85 26.06
C LYS A 65 -24.99 -11.96 25.18
N SER A 66 -24.77 -10.64 25.20
CA SER A 66 -25.55 -9.67 24.47
C SER A 66 -25.13 -9.65 23.00
N ILE A 67 -26.10 -9.84 22.11
CA ILE A 67 -25.89 -9.79 20.65
C ILE A 67 -25.36 -8.42 20.23
N GLY A 68 -25.83 -7.34 20.87
CA GLY A 68 -25.39 -5.97 20.58
C GLY A 68 -23.89 -5.75 20.79
N ALA A 69 -23.28 -6.40 21.78
CA ALA A 69 -21.85 -6.29 22.02
C ALA A 69 -21.00 -7.03 20.97
N TYR A 70 -21.50 -8.13 20.41
CA TYR A 70 -20.83 -8.77 19.27
C TYR A 70 -20.86 -7.89 18.02
N ILE A 71 -22.00 -7.23 17.75
CA ILE A 71 -22.14 -6.31 16.61
C ILE A 71 -21.17 -5.13 16.75
N SER A 72 -21.00 -4.58 17.97
CA SER A 72 -20.06 -3.49 18.21
C SER A 72 -18.60 -3.92 18.02
N VAL A 73 -18.21 -5.12 18.49
CA VAL A 73 -16.87 -5.69 18.26
C VAL A 73 -16.58 -5.85 16.77
N ILE A 74 -17.52 -6.38 16.00
CA ILE A 74 -17.36 -6.55 14.54
C ILE A 74 -17.18 -5.19 13.85
N THR A 75 -18.00 -4.21 14.24
CA THR A 75 -17.93 -2.85 13.69
C THR A 75 -16.59 -2.18 13.99
N CYS A 76 -16.10 -2.31 15.24
CA CYS A 76 -14.79 -1.82 15.65
C CYS A 76 -13.65 -2.50 14.87
N SER A 77 -13.73 -3.82 14.68
CA SER A 77 -12.74 -4.58 13.90
C SER A 77 -12.63 -4.06 12.46
N LEU A 78 -13.76 -3.81 11.80
CA LEU A 78 -13.78 -3.27 10.44
C LEU A 78 -13.15 -1.88 10.39
N ALA A 79 -13.46 -1.00 11.35
CA ALA A 79 -12.86 0.32 11.44
C ALA A 79 -11.32 0.24 11.60
N VAL A 80 -10.84 -0.62 12.51
CA VAL A 80 -9.40 -0.85 12.73
C VAL A 80 -8.73 -1.35 11.45
N TYR A 81 -9.37 -2.27 10.71
CA TYR A 81 -8.85 -2.78 9.43
C TYR A 81 -8.63 -1.63 8.43
N PHE A 82 -9.64 -0.78 8.20
CA PHE A 82 -9.53 0.32 7.23
C PHE A 82 -8.46 1.35 7.64
N ILE A 83 -8.42 1.73 8.92
CA ILE A 83 -7.46 2.71 9.44
C ILE A 83 -6.03 2.17 9.29
N MET A 84 -5.77 0.95 9.76
CA MET A 84 -4.44 0.34 9.69
C MET A 84 -3.96 0.18 8.25
N LYS A 85 -4.85 -0.26 7.36
CA LYS A 85 -4.54 -0.39 5.93
C LYS A 85 -4.14 0.96 5.31
N LYS A 86 -4.90 2.03 5.59
CA LYS A 86 -4.59 3.38 5.10
C LYS A 86 -3.24 3.87 5.61
N ILE A 87 -2.96 3.74 6.90
CA ILE A 87 -1.69 4.19 7.51
C ILE A 87 -0.50 3.46 6.91
N LEU A 88 -0.60 2.13 6.76
CA LEU A 88 0.50 1.33 6.22
C LEU A 88 0.77 1.61 4.74
N ILE A 89 -0.26 1.89 3.94
CA ILE A 89 -0.09 2.30 2.54
C ILE A 89 0.64 3.65 2.46
N ILE A 90 0.19 4.65 3.23
CA ILE A 90 0.84 5.96 3.27
C ILE A 90 2.31 5.82 3.73
N LYS A 91 2.58 4.93 4.69
CA LYS A 91 3.95 4.65 5.15
C LYS A 91 4.81 4.05 4.04
N GLU A 92 4.27 3.15 3.20
CA GLU A 92 4.99 2.61 2.04
C GLU A 92 5.19 3.67 0.94
N GLU A 93 4.22 4.54 0.69
CA GLU A 93 4.36 5.64 -0.26
C GLU A 93 5.46 6.62 0.17
N LYS A 94 5.51 6.97 1.46
CA LYS A 94 6.54 7.85 2.05
C LYS A 94 7.96 7.29 1.97
N LYS A 95 8.15 5.99 1.70
CA LYS A 95 9.50 5.43 1.46
C LYS A 95 10.11 5.95 0.16
N GLY A 96 9.35 6.67 -0.67
CA GLY A 96 9.88 7.35 -1.84
C GLY A 96 10.43 6.39 -2.89
N LYS A 97 9.92 5.14 -2.93
CA LYS A 97 10.34 4.17 -3.96
C LYS A 97 9.95 4.70 -5.32
N VAL A 98 10.94 4.77 -6.19
CA VAL A 98 10.81 5.29 -7.53
C VAL A 98 10.93 4.15 -8.52
N VAL A 99 9.92 3.95 -9.37
CA VAL A 99 9.92 2.90 -10.40
C VAL A 99 9.64 3.54 -11.76
N TRP A 100 10.43 3.12 -12.75
CA TRP A 100 10.22 3.50 -14.15
C TRP A 100 9.23 2.55 -14.80
N LYS A 101 8.20 3.09 -15.44
CA LYS A 101 7.28 2.32 -16.30
C LYS A 101 7.24 2.91 -17.70
N ARG A 102 7.04 2.06 -18.69
CA ARG A 102 6.68 2.46 -20.05
C ARG A 102 5.20 2.16 -20.26
N ALA A 103 4.45 3.08 -20.86
CA ALA A 103 3.10 2.78 -21.31
C ALA A 103 3.20 1.69 -22.37
N ILE A 104 2.63 0.51 -22.09
CA ILE A 104 2.47 -0.52 -23.11
C ILE A 104 1.26 -0.09 -23.93
N ILE A 105 1.51 0.35 -25.16
CA ILE A 105 0.45 0.63 -26.12
C ILE A 105 -0.07 -0.75 -26.53
N THR A 106 -1.18 -1.17 -25.94
CA THR A 106 -1.91 -2.35 -26.41
C THR A 106 -2.73 -1.89 -27.61
N TRP A 107 -2.22 -2.16 -28.82
CA TRP A 107 -3.00 -2.14 -30.06
C TRP A 107 -3.80 -3.43 -30.18
#